data_AF-A0AAC8Z111-F1
#
_entry.id   AF-A0AAC8Z111-F1
#
_cell.length_a   1.000
_cell.length_b   1.000
_cell.length_c   1.000
_cell.angle_alpha   90.00
_cell.angle_beta   90.00
_cell.angle_gamma   90.00
#
_symmetry.space_group_name_H-M   'P 1'
#
loop_
_entity.id
_entity.type
_entity.pdbx_description
1 polymer ?
#
loop_
_entity_poly.entity_id
_entity_poly.type
_entity_poly.pdbx_seq_one_letter_code
_entity_poly.pdbx_strand_id
1 'polypeptide(L)'
;MEGYDVWLGDFWRLSTERQIGFGYGPIPASAIAAHVSGWGDEDAHLFEHCIRALDRVFLMKANQSEDEPLATGSPMEAWRSATNRQREK
;
A
#
# COMPACT_ATOMS: atom_id res chain seq x y z
N MET A 1 25.40 9.44 -4.37
CA MET A 1 24.13 8.72 -4.64
C MET A 1 23.05 9.50 -3.92
N GLU A 2 22.74 10.72 -4.37
CA GLU A 2 21.99 11.71 -3.57
C GLU A 2 20.50 11.85 -3.94
N GLY A 3 20.05 11.29 -5.08
CA GLY A 3 18.66 11.48 -5.53
C GLY A 3 17.64 10.54 -4.86
N TYR A 4 18.01 9.28 -4.62
CA TYR A 4 17.08 8.26 -4.12
C TYR A 4 16.67 8.50 -2.66
N ASP A 5 17.63 8.88 -1.80
CA ASP A 5 17.38 9.12 -0.37
C ASP A 5 16.45 10.32 -0.15
N VAL A 6 16.52 11.33 -1.02
CA VAL A 6 15.64 12.51 -0.97
C VAL A 6 14.20 12.09 -1.26
N TRP A 7 13.95 11.34 -2.33
CA TRP A 7 12.59 10.91 -2.68
C TRP A 7 12.00 9.92 -1.68
N LEU A 8 12.83 9.07 -1.09
CA LEU A 8 12.40 8.20 0.00
C LEU A 8 12.07 9.01 1.27
N GLY A 9 12.86 10.04 1.59
CA GLY A 9 12.57 10.98 2.67
C GLY A 9 11.25 11.71 2.45
N ASP A 10 11.02 12.20 1.23
CA ASP A 10 9.77 12.86 0.85
C ASP A 10 8.57 11.92 0.96
N PHE A 11 8.71 10.66 0.55
CA PHE A 11 7.67 9.64 0.72
C PHE A 11 7.24 9.48 2.19
N TRP A 12 8.21 9.39 3.11
CA TRP A 12 7.92 9.26 4.54
C TRP A 12 7.31 10.54 5.12
N ARG A 13 7.79 11.71 4.69
CA ARG A 13 7.21 13.01 5.07
C ARG A 13 5.75 13.11 4.67
N LEU A 14 5.44 12.82 3.41
CA LEU A 14 4.07 12.84 2.86
C LEU A 14 3.17 11.77 3.50
N SER A 15 3.75 10.65 3.94
CA SER A 15 3.00 9.59 4.62
C SER A 15 2.43 10.02 5.98
N THR A 16 2.89 11.13 6.57
CA THR A 16 2.31 11.68 7.80
C THR A 16 0.92 12.29 7.60
N GLU A 17 0.55 12.63 6.36
CA GLU A 17 -0.75 13.23 6.02
C GLU A 17 -1.83 12.19 5.68
N ARG A 18 -1.50 10.89 5.82
CA ARG A 18 -2.43 9.81 5.52
C ARG A 18 -3.61 9.82 6.47
N GLN A 19 -4.76 9.45 5.93
CA GLN A 19 -5.93 9.15 6.75
C GLN A 19 -5.70 7.85 7.52
N ILE A 20 -6.01 7.88 8.82
CA ILE A 20 -5.94 6.73 9.73
C ILE A 20 -7.39 6.31 10.05
N GLY A 21 -7.73 5.06 9.79
CA GLY A 21 -9.07 4.49 10.01
C GLY A 21 -9.03 2.97 10.13
N PHE A 22 -9.87 2.25 9.37
CA PHE A 22 -9.86 0.78 9.25
C PHE A 22 -8.63 0.20 8.51
N GLY A 23 -7.55 0.98 8.42
CA GLY A 23 -6.35 0.72 7.64
C GLY A 23 -5.65 2.03 7.27
N TYR A 24 -4.47 1.91 6.66
CA TYR A 24 -3.77 3.04 6.08
C TYR A 24 -4.42 3.44 4.76
N GLY A 25 -4.75 4.73 4.62
CA GLY A 25 -5.19 5.33 3.35
C GLY A 25 -4.00 5.78 2.48
N PRO A 26 -4.22 6.01 1.17
CA PRO A 26 -3.21 6.54 0.27
C PRO A 26 -2.75 7.94 0.67
N ILE A 27 -1.58 8.36 0.17
CA ILE A 27 -1.12 9.74 0.34
C ILE A 27 -2.13 10.66 -0.37
N PRO A 28 -2.66 11.70 0.30
CA PRO A 28 -3.60 12.63 -0.34
C PRO A 28 -2.99 13.27 -1.59
N ALA A 29 -3.77 13.35 -2.67
CA ALA A 29 -3.31 14.03 -3.90
C ALA A 29 -2.96 15.50 -3.67
N SER A 30 -3.67 16.16 -2.75
CA SER A 30 -3.38 17.53 -2.34
C SER A 30 -2.00 17.69 -1.68
N ALA A 31 -1.54 16.69 -0.92
CA ALA A 31 -0.23 16.71 -0.27
C ALA A 31 0.90 16.62 -1.31
N ILE A 32 0.73 15.72 -2.30
CA ILE A 32 1.68 15.58 -3.41
C ILE A 32 1.70 16.85 -4.26
N ALA A 33 0.53 17.38 -4.63
CA ALA A 33 0.42 18.61 -5.41
C ALA A 33 1.04 19.83 -4.69
N ALA A 34 0.89 19.93 -3.37
CA ALA A 34 1.53 20.96 -2.57
C ALA A 34 3.06 20.80 -2.55
N HIS A 35 3.58 19.57 -2.47
CA HIS A 35 5.02 19.30 -2.45
C HIS A 35 5.73 19.65 -3.76
N VAL A 36 5.14 19.29 -4.90
CA VAL A 36 5.72 19.56 -6.23
C VAL A 36 5.36 20.96 -6.75
N SER A 37 4.74 21.81 -5.92
CA SER A 37 4.33 23.15 -6.34
C SER A 37 5.56 23.98 -6.75
N GLY A 38 5.54 24.48 -7.99
CA GLY A 38 6.64 25.27 -8.55
C GLY A 38 7.78 24.44 -9.18
N TRP A 39 7.65 23.12 -9.24
CA TRP A 39 8.57 22.27 -10.00
C TRP A 39 8.25 22.33 -11.50
N GLY A 40 9.20 21.92 -12.34
CA GLY A 40 8.92 21.70 -13.77
C GLY A 40 7.94 20.55 -13.96
N ASP A 41 7.08 20.63 -14.98
CA ASP A 41 6.03 19.64 -15.22
C ASP A 41 6.59 18.22 -15.31
N GLU A 42 7.68 18.02 -16.05
CA GLU A 42 8.31 16.70 -16.21
C GLU A 42 8.78 16.11 -14.87
N ASP A 43 9.43 16.92 -14.03
CA ASP A 43 9.91 16.49 -12.71
C ASP A 43 8.76 16.20 -11.75
N ALA A 44 7.72 17.03 -11.77
CA ALA A 44 6.52 16.83 -10.96
C ALA A 44 5.79 15.54 -11.35
N HIS A 45 5.63 15.29 -12.65
CA HIS A 45 5.02 14.07 -13.16
C HIS A 45 5.83 12.82 -12.83
N LEU A 46 7.16 12.89 -12.96
CA LEU A 46 8.04 11.78 -12.61
C LEU A 46 8.01 11.48 -11.12
N PHE A 47 8.07 12.52 -10.28
CA PHE A 47 7.95 12.38 -8.83
C PHE A 47 6.62 11.76 -8.43
N GLU A 48 5.49 12.27 -8.95
CA GLU A 48 4.18 11.72 -8.65
C GLU A 48 4.10 10.24 -9.05
N HIS A 49 4.59 9.88 -10.25
CA HIS A 49 4.59 8.50 -10.71
C HIS A 49 5.34 7.56 -9.74
N CYS A 50 6.53 7.96 -9.30
CA CYS A 50 7.35 7.18 -8.39
C CYS A 50 6.75 7.09 -6.98
N ILE A 51 6.26 8.20 -6.42
CA ILE A 51 5.62 8.21 -5.10
C ILE A 51 4.36 7.35 -5.10
N ARG A 52 3.55 7.37 -6.17
CA ARG A 52 2.36 6.52 -6.30
C ARG A 52 2.71 5.04 -6.43
N ALA A 53 3.84 4.69 -7.02
CA ALA A 53 4.33 3.31 -7.04
C ALA A 53 4.73 2.84 -5.64
N LEU A 54 5.49 3.66 -4.90
CA LEU A 54 5.86 3.37 -3.51
C LEU A 54 4.64 3.27 -2.61
N ASP A 55 3.68 4.18 -2.76
CA ASP A 55 2.44 4.23 -2.00
C ASP A 55 1.64 2.93 -2.14
N ARG A 56 1.51 2.40 -3.36
CA ARG A 56 0.85 1.12 -3.62
C ARG A 56 1.50 -0.04 -2.86
N VAL A 57 2.82 -0.15 -2.92
CA VAL A 57 3.56 -1.23 -2.22
C VAL A 57 3.43 -1.09 -0.71
N PHE A 58 3.52 0.14 -0.19
CA PHE A 58 3.34 0.41 1.22
C PHE A 58 1.94 -0.01 1.69
N LEU A 59 0.88 0.39 0.98
CA LEU A 59 -0.50 0.04 1.33
C LEU A 59 -0.74 -1.47 1.28
N MET A 60 -0.21 -2.15 0.26
CA MET A 60 -0.28 -3.62 0.18
C MET A 60 0.33 -4.27 1.42
N LYS A 61 1.45 -3.75 1.91
CA LYS A 61 2.12 -4.32 3.08
C LYS A 61 1.50 -3.89 4.41
N ALA A 62 1.08 -2.63 4.52
CA ALA A 62 0.57 -2.04 5.75
C ALA A 62 -0.87 -2.47 6.06
N ASN A 63 -1.64 -2.81 5.04
CA ASN A 63 -3.01 -3.31 5.18
C ASN A 63 -3.10 -4.84 5.05
N GLN A 64 -1.98 -5.55 4.94
CA GLN A 64 -1.97 -7.01 5.08
C GLN A 64 -2.39 -7.36 6.51
N SER A 65 -3.56 -7.97 6.67
CA SER A 65 -4.00 -8.58 7.92
C SER A 65 -3.06 -9.73 8.30
N GLU A 66 -2.59 -9.76 9.55
CA GLU A 66 -1.76 -10.85 10.09
C GLU A 66 -2.47 -12.24 10.04
N ASP A 67 -3.77 -12.25 9.76
CA ASP A 67 -4.66 -13.43 9.72
C ASP A 67 -5.02 -13.94 8.32
N GLU A 68 -4.26 -13.63 7.27
CA GLU A 68 -4.28 -14.47 6.08
C GLU A 68 -3.26 -15.60 6.28
N PRO A 69 -3.67 -16.80 6.79
CA PRO A 69 -2.84 -17.95 6.56
C PRO A 69 -2.69 -18.01 5.04
N LEU A 70 -1.45 -17.90 4.56
CA LEU A 70 -1.10 -18.27 3.20
C LEU A 70 -1.90 -19.54 2.92
N ALA A 71 -2.90 -19.48 2.04
CA ALA A 71 -3.73 -20.63 1.77
C ALA A 71 -2.84 -21.62 1.00
N THR A 72 -2.02 -22.35 1.75
CA THR A 72 -1.09 -23.39 1.30
C THR A 72 -1.82 -24.66 0.93
N GLY A 73 -3.15 -24.60 0.80
CA GLY A 73 -4.00 -25.70 0.37
C GLY A 73 -4.78 -25.30 -0.88
N SER A 74 -4.88 -26.23 -1.82
CA SER A 74 -5.71 -26.07 -3.01
C SER A 74 -7.15 -25.69 -2.61
N PRO A 75 -7.87 -24.84 -3.37
CA PRO A 75 -9.28 -24.51 -3.10
C PRO A 75 -10.18 -25.73 -2.86
N MET A 76 -9.80 -26.89 -3.42
CA MET A 76 -10.47 -28.17 -3.22
C MET A 76 -10.33 -28.74 -1.79
N GLU A 77 -9.23 -28.45 -1.09
CA GLU A 77 -8.96 -28.90 0.29
C GLU A 77 -9.73 -28.07 1.31
N ALA A 78 -9.86 -26.76 1.07
CA ALA A 78 -10.70 -25.87 1.87
C ALA A 78 -12.18 -26.31 1.83
N TRP A 79 -12.69 -26.64 0.63
CA TRP A 79 -14.04 -27.18 0.45
C TRP A 79 -14.25 -28.54 1.14
N ARG A 80 -13.26 -29.43 1.06
CA ARG A 80 -13.30 -30.75 1.73
C ARG A 80 -13.34 -30.63 3.25
N SER A 81 -12.58 -29.71 3.84
CA SER A 81 -12.57 -29.48 5.30
C SER A 81 -13.91 -28.93 5.80
N ALA A 82 -14.51 -27.98 5.07
CA ALA A 82 -15.79 -27.38 5.43
C ALA A 82 -16.95 -28.39 5.41
N THR A 83 -16.98 -29.27 4.41
CA THR A 83 -18.04 -30.28 4.26
C THR A 83 -17.91 -31.44 5.25
N ASN A 84 -16.70 -31.77 5.70
CA ASN A 84 -16.50 -32.85 6.68
C ASN A 84 -17.00 -32.47 8.09
N ARG A 85 -16.84 -31.21 8.52
CA ARG A 85 -17.32 -30.73 9.83
C ARG A 85 -18.84 -30.71 9.96
N GLN A 86 -19.56 -30.69 8.86
CA GLN A 86 -21.03 -30.62 8.86
C GLN A 86 -21.70 -31.99 9.07
N ARG A 87 -20.93 -33.08 8.99
CA ARG A 87 -21.41 -34.47 9.19
C ARG A 87 -21.22 -35.00 10.61
N GLU A 88 -20.51 -34.28 11.49
CA GLU A 88 -20.21 -34.71 12.86
C GLU A 88 -21.19 -34.14 13.90
N LYS A 89 -22.38 -33.69 13.49
CA LYS A 89 -23.50 -33.35 14.39
C LYS A 89 -24.67 -34.29 14.19
#